data_AF-A0A8S0U847-F1
#
_entry.id   AF-A0A8S0U847-F1
#
_cell.length_a   1.000
_cell.length_b   1.000
_cell.length_c   1.000
_cell.angle_alpha   90.00
_cell.angle_beta   90.00
_cell.angle_gamma   90.00
#
_symmetry.space_group_name_H-M   'P 1'
#
loop_
_entity.id
_entity.type
_entity.pdbx_description
1 polymer ?
#
loop_
_entity_poly.entity_id
_entity_poly.type
_entity_poly.pdbx_seq_one_letter_code
_entity_poly.pdbx_strand_id
1 'polypeptide(L)'
;METGIASCANETLLPTVSSQRSTTMASPRSITPSLSRTLKTSSLFGETLRIAPKSSFRVTKTKNSSPLTKCEIGDSLEEFLTKATPDKGLITLMLCMGEALRTIAFKVRTASCGGTACVNSFGDEQLAVDMLANKLLFEALQYSHYCKYACSEEVPELQDMGGPAKGGFSVAFDPLDGSSIVDTNFTVGTIFGVWPGDKLTGITGREQVAAAMGIFGPRTTYVLSLKDNPGTHEFLLLDEGKWLHVKDTTTIGEGKMFSPGNLRATFDNPEYAKVLYSLEFYFQLPFYFCC
;
A
#
# COMPACT_ATOMS: atom_id res chain seq x y z
N MET A 1 13.46 61.55 18.00
CA MET A 1 12.44 62.31 17.27
C MET A 1 11.49 61.29 16.69
N GLU A 2 10.61 60.65 17.46
CA GLU A 2 9.49 61.16 18.28
C GLU A 2 8.46 62.01 17.50
N THR A 3 7.19 61.73 17.84
CA THR A 3 5.88 62.25 17.36
C THR A 3 5.38 61.56 16.08
N GLY A 4 4.27 60.80 16.03
CA GLY A 4 2.99 60.82 16.77
C GLY A 4 1.95 61.64 15.97
N ILE A 5 0.64 61.37 15.79
CA ILE A 5 -0.42 60.55 16.42
C ILE A 5 -1.67 60.61 15.46
N ALA A 6 -2.65 59.72 15.67
CA ALA A 6 -4.11 59.75 15.34
C ALA A 6 -4.53 58.77 14.23
N SER A 7 -5.21 57.64 14.47
CA SER A 7 -6.46 57.32 15.19
C SER A 7 -7.71 57.98 14.62
N CYS A 8 -8.59 57.16 14.02
CA CYS A 8 -10.05 57.23 14.20
C CYS A 8 -10.68 55.88 13.82
N ALA A 9 -11.42 55.31 14.77
CA ALA A 9 -12.27 54.13 14.62
C ALA A 9 -13.61 54.50 13.96
N ASN A 10 -14.29 53.51 13.38
CA ASN A 10 -15.75 53.47 13.32
C ASN A 10 -16.21 51.99 13.23
N GLU A 11 -16.77 51.49 14.32
CA GLU A 11 -17.74 50.39 14.32
C GLU A 11 -19.05 50.87 13.68
N THR A 12 -19.74 50.02 12.91
CA THR A 12 -21.15 49.68 13.18
C THR A 12 -21.71 48.58 12.26
N LEU A 13 -22.38 47.62 12.91
CA LEU A 13 -23.65 46.94 12.56
C LEU A 13 -23.70 45.81 11.51
N LEU A 14 -23.90 44.61 12.06
CA LEU A 14 -24.64 43.47 11.46
C LEU A 14 -26.14 43.81 11.30
N PRO A 15 -26.83 43.09 10.40
CA PRO A 15 -28.15 42.57 10.77
C PRO A 15 -28.31 41.08 10.47
N THR A 16 -28.79 40.39 11.50
CA THR A 16 -29.38 39.06 11.51
C THR A 16 -30.72 39.06 10.77
N VAL A 17 -30.99 38.08 9.90
CA VAL A 17 -32.36 37.76 9.47
C VAL A 17 -32.58 36.25 9.60
N SER A 18 -33.50 35.91 10.50
CA SER A 18 -34.16 34.62 10.66
C SER A 18 -35.55 34.71 10.03
N SER A 19 -36.03 33.63 9.40
CA SER A 19 -37.44 33.40 9.13
C SER A 19 -37.77 31.91 9.14
N GLN A 20 -38.59 31.50 10.12
CA GLN A 20 -39.29 30.22 10.21
C GLN A 20 -40.65 30.27 9.48
N ARG A 21 -41.07 29.15 8.87
CA ARG A 21 -42.44 28.54 8.87
C ARG A 21 -42.47 27.39 7.84
N SER A 22 -42.71 26.12 8.15
CA SER A 22 -43.88 25.40 8.73
C SER A 22 -44.81 24.77 7.67
N THR A 23 -45.43 23.64 8.06
CA THR A 23 -46.50 22.77 7.45
C THR A 23 -46.01 21.67 6.50
N THR A 24 -45.98 20.36 6.84
CA THR A 24 -47.00 19.33 7.22
C THR A 24 -47.83 18.74 6.06
N MET A 25 -48.00 17.40 6.12
CA MET A 25 -48.95 16.50 5.41
C MET A 25 -48.49 16.01 4.02
N ALA A 26 -48.64 14.75 3.57
CA ALA A 26 -49.30 13.54 4.08
C ALA A 26 -48.78 12.28 3.33
N SER A 27 -48.93 11.11 3.96
CA SER A 27 -48.85 9.78 3.33
C SER A 27 -50.07 9.49 2.42
N PRO A 28 -49.99 8.43 1.60
CA PRO A 28 -50.97 7.34 1.80
C PRO A 28 -50.38 5.93 1.74
N ARG A 29 -51.18 5.01 2.31
CA ARG A 29 -50.96 3.57 2.52
C ARG A 29 -51.28 2.71 1.30
N SER A 30 -50.57 1.57 1.23
CA SER A 30 -50.96 0.18 0.93
C SER A 30 -51.85 -0.16 -0.27
N ILE A 31 -51.44 -1.18 -1.05
CA ILE A 31 -52.23 -2.37 -1.41
C ILE A 31 -51.25 -3.52 -1.77
N THR A 32 -51.33 -4.63 -1.03
CA THR A 32 -50.86 -5.97 -1.40
C THR A 32 -51.92 -6.70 -2.22
N PRO A 33 -51.52 -7.70 -3.02
CA PRO A 33 -52.18 -9.00 -2.85
C PRO A 33 -51.18 -10.16 -2.78
N SER A 34 -51.43 -11.01 -1.79
CA SER A 34 -50.94 -12.38 -1.66
C SER A 34 -51.59 -13.30 -2.69
N LEU A 35 -50.83 -14.22 -3.29
CA LEU A 35 -51.37 -15.49 -3.77
C LEU A 35 -50.30 -16.59 -3.75
N SER A 36 -50.54 -17.53 -2.85
CA SER A 36 -49.90 -18.83 -2.72
C SER A 36 -50.21 -19.74 -3.91
N ARG A 37 -49.21 -20.48 -4.41
CA ARG A 37 -49.47 -21.77 -5.05
C ARG A 37 -48.32 -22.76 -4.88
N THR A 38 -48.62 -23.81 -4.13
CA THR A 38 -47.88 -25.06 -3.95
C THR A 38 -48.19 -26.01 -5.10
N LEU A 39 -47.19 -26.78 -5.59
CA LEU A 39 -47.30 -28.11 -6.25
C LEU A 39 -45.85 -28.58 -6.57
N LYS A 40 -45.21 -29.48 -5.81
CA LYS A 40 -45.29 -30.97 -5.76
C LYS A 40 -44.71 -31.72 -6.98
N THR A 41 -43.58 -32.41 -6.71
CA THR A 41 -43.07 -33.72 -7.21
C THR A 41 -42.76 -33.87 -8.71
N SER A 42 -41.62 -34.48 -9.11
CA SER A 42 -41.42 -35.93 -8.98
C SER A 42 -39.97 -36.35 -9.23
N SER A 43 -39.54 -37.35 -8.46
CA SER A 43 -38.36 -38.19 -8.70
C SER A 43 -38.69 -39.26 -9.76
N LEU A 44 -37.74 -39.56 -10.64
CA LEU A 44 -37.77 -40.78 -11.47
C LEU A 44 -36.35 -41.38 -11.51
N PHE A 45 -36.26 -42.65 -11.04
CA PHE A 45 -35.35 -43.75 -11.40
C PHE A 45 -33.84 -43.44 -11.60
N GLY A 46 -32.87 -44.05 -10.91
CA GLY A 46 -32.77 -45.42 -10.40
C GLY A 46 -32.16 -46.35 -11.46
N GLU A 47 -30.83 -46.53 -11.48
CA GLU A 47 -30.18 -47.86 -11.57
C GLU A 47 -28.64 -47.80 -11.48
N THR A 48 -28.06 -48.97 -11.23
CA THR A 48 -26.84 -49.22 -10.44
C THR A 48 -25.71 -49.83 -11.31
N LEU A 49 -24.50 -49.81 -10.76
CA LEU A 49 -23.34 -50.70 -11.00
C LEU A 49 -22.44 -50.42 -12.22
N ARG A 50 -21.18 -50.06 -11.92
CA ARG A 50 -20.00 -50.82 -12.33
C ARG A 50 -18.80 -50.52 -11.43
N ILE A 51 -18.45 -51.52 -10.62
CA ILE A 51 -17.21 -51.61 -9.85
C ILE A 51 -16.12 -52.11 -10.80
N ALA A 52 -14.97 -51.42 -10.84
CA ALA A 52 -13.76 -51.88 -11.53
C ALA A 52 -12.61 -52.02 -10.52
N PRO A 53 -11.68 -52.97 -10.73
CA PRO A 53 -10.87 -53.56 -9.65
C PRO A 53 -9.67 -52.71 -9.24
N LYS A 54 -9.33 -52.82 -7.95
CA LYS A 54 -8.13 -52.28 -7.31
C LYS A 54 -6.89 -52.98 -7.87
N SER A 55 -5.97 -52.23 -8.47
CA SER A 55 -4.57 -52.64 -8.64
C SER A 55 -3.73 -52.06 -7.51
N SER A 56 -3.07 -52.95 -6.78
CA SER A 56 -2.14 -52.62 -5.71
C SER A 56 -0.81 -52.15 -6.32
N PHE A 57 -0.56 -50.85 -6.34
CA PHE A 57 0.76 -50.29 -6.63
C PHE A 57 1.53 -50.03 -5.33
N ARG A 58 2.70 -50.68 -5.26
CA ARG A 58 3.68 -50.60 -4.19
C ARG A 58 4.38 -49.23 -4.27
N VAL A 59 4.06 -48.32 -3.36
CA VAL A 59 4.71 -47.01 -3.26
C VAL A 59 6.03 -47.17 -2.49
N THR A 60 7.14 -47.18 -3.22
CA THR A 60 8.46 -46.85 -2.68
C THR A 60 8.46 -45.39 -2.24
N LYS A 61 8.77 -45.13 -0.97
CA LYS A 61 8.98 -43.78 -0.42
C LYS A 61 10.14 -43.10 -1.13
N THR A 62 9.85 -42.26 -2.10
CA THR A 62 10.71 -41.14 -2.50
C THR A 62 10.30 -39.91 -1.71
N LYS A 63 11.30 -39.21 -1.17
CA LYS A 63 11.12 -37.95 -0.42
C LYS A 63 10.39 -36.94 -1.31
N ASN A 64 9.16 -36.59 -0.96
CA ASN A 64 8.44 -35.47 -1.56
C ASN A 64 9.10 -34.16 -1.09
N SER A 65 9.98 -33.60 -1.91
CA SER A 65 10.07 -32.14 -2.01
C SER A 65 8.81 -31.71 -2.77
N SER A 66 7.90 -31.00 -2.11
CA SER A 66 6.73 -30.41 -2.77
C SER A 66 7.21 -29.55 -3.96
N PRO A 67 6.62 -29.70 -5.16
CA PRO A 67 6.90 -28.76 -6.23
C PRO A 67 6.32 -27.41 -5.80
N LEU A 68 7.17 -26.41 -5.56
CA LEU A 68 6.68 -25.04 -5.46
C LEU A 68 5.98 -24.73 -6.79
N THR A 69 4.68 -24.51 -6.74
CA THR A 69 3.90 -24.05 -7.89
C THR A 69 4.51 -22.73 -8.33
N LYS A 70 4.91 -22.63 -9.60
CA LYS A 70 5.58 -21.45 -10.13
C LYS A 70 4.68 -20.23 -9.99
N CYS A 71 5.25 -19.10 -9.57
CA CYS A 71 4.56 -17.81 -9.60
C CYS A 71 4.35 -17.41 -11.06
N GLU A 72 3.11 -17.05 -11.43
CA GLU A 72 2.74 -16.73 -12.80
C GLU A 72 2.27 -15.28 -12.90
N ILE A 73 2.53 -14.65 -14.05
CA ILE A 73 1.95 -13.34 -14.36
C ILE A 73 0.44 -13.52 -14.51
N GLY A 74 -0.33 -12.62 -13.89
CA GLY A 74 -1.79 -12.71 -13.82
C GLY A 74 -2.32 -13.29 -12.51
N ASP A 75 -1.47 -13.85 -11.65
CA ASP A 75 -1.86 -14.21 -10.29
C ASP A 75 -2.28 -12.95 -9.48
N SER A 76 -3.25 -13.09 -8.60
CA SER A 76 -3.49 -12.10 -7.55
C SER A 76 -2.34 -12.06 -6.54
N LEU A 77 -2.22 -10.97 -5.78
CA LEU A 77 -1.22 -10.86 -4.70
C LEU A 77 -1.29 -12.03 -3.70
N GLU A 78 -2.49 -12.47 -3.32
CA GLU A 78 -2.67 -13.58 -2.38
C GLU A 78 -2.22 -14.93 -2.96
N GLU A 79 -2.58 -15.20 -4.21
CA GLU A 79 -2.14 -16.41 -4.93
C GLU A 79 -0.62 -16.42 -5.09
N PHE A 80 -0.03 -15.29 -5.47
CA PHE A 80 1.42 -15.14 -5.56
C PHE A 80 2.09 -15.40 -4.21
N LEU A 81 1.67 -14.71 -3.14
CA LEU A 81 2.31 -14.83 -1.83
C LEU A 81 2.23 -16.26 -1.28
N THR A 82 1.10 -16.92 -1.49
CA THR A 82 0.89 -18.34 -1.10
C THR A 82 1.81 -19.30 -1.86
N LYS A 83 2.14 -18.99 -3.12
CA LYS A 83 3.11 -19.76 -3.92
C LYS A 83 4.56 -19.42 -3.55
N ALA A 84 4.83 -18.16 -3.21
CA ALA A 84 6.18 -17.63 -3.02
C ALA A 84 6.78 -17.92 -1.63
N THR A 85 5.97 -18.07 -0.58
CA THR A 85 6.45 -18.37 0.77
C THR A 85 5.47 -19.26 1.55
N PRO A 86 5.96 -20.22 2.37
CA PRO A 86 5.09 -20.99 3.27
C PRO A 86 4.73 -20.23 4.56
N ASP A 87 5.36 -19.09 4.83
CA ASP A 87 5.17 -18.32 6.05
C ASP A 87 3.85 -17.54 6.02
N LYS A 88 2.83 -18.09 6.70
CA LYS A 88 1.50 -17.47 6.80
C LYS A 88 1.52 -16.09 7.46
N GLY A 89 2.43 -15.85 8.40
CA GLY A 89 2.53 -14.56 9.06
C GLY A 89 3.01 -13.49 8.10
N LEU A 90 4.01 -13.82 7.28
CA LEU A 90 4.51 -12.93 6.24
C LEU A 90 3.44 -12.67 5.16
N ILE A 91 2.72 -13.71 4.72
CA ILE A 91 1.60 -13.56 3.76
C ILE A 91 0.57 -12.56 4.30
N THR A 92 0.07 -12.77 5.53
CA THR A 92 -0.92 -11.88 6.14
C THR A 92 -0.41 -10.45 6.27
N LEU A 93 0.83 -10.26 6.74
CA LEU A 93 1.44 -8.93 6.87
C LEU A 93 1.50 -8.22 5.51
N MET A 94 2.01 -8.89 4.46
CA MET A 94 2.15 -8.29 3.13
C MET A 94 0.80 -7.96 2.48
N LEU A 95 -0.25 -8.75 2.75
CA LEU A 95 -1.62 -8.45 2.32
C LEU A 95 -2.19 -7.23 3.05
N CYS A 96 -2.05 -7.15 4.38
CA CYS A 96 -2.48 -5.98 5.16
C CYS A 96 -1.79 -4.70 4.67
N MET A 97 -0.49 -4.75 4.39
CA MET A 97 0.24 -3.62 3.80
C MET A 97 -0.32 -3.26 2.42
N GLY A 98 -0.65 -4.23 1.57
CA GLY A 98 -1.29 -3.98 0.27
C GLY A 98 -2.65 -3.27 0.38
N GLU A 99 -3.44 -3.55 1.42
CA GLU A 99 -4.71 -2.86 1.68
C GLU A 99 -4.49 -1.41 2.13
N ALA A 100 -3.46 -1.14 2.95
CA ALA A 100 -3.05 0.22 3.31
C ALA A 100 -2.62 1.01 2.07
N LEU A 101 -1.74 0.43 1.23
CA LEU A 101 -1.27 1.07 -0.01
C LEU A 101 -2.42 1.42 -0.95
N ARG A 102 -3.40 0.53 -1.10
CA ARG A 102 -4.61 0.81 -1.90
C ARG A 102 -5.35 2.04 -1.37
N THR A 103 -5.49 2.13 -0.05
CA THR A 103 -6.21 3.22 0.61
C THR A 103 -5.43 4.53 0.50
N ILE A 104 -4.11 4.51 0.71
CA ILE A 104 -3.22 5.67 0.52
C ILE A 104 -3.32 6.19 -0.91
N ALA A 105 -3.26 5.32 -1.92
CA ALA A 105 -3.37 5.70 -3.32
C ALA A 105 -4.65 6.49 -3.63
N PHE A 106 -5.79 6.08 -3.06
CA PHE A 106 -7.05 6.80 -3.22
C PHE A 106 -7.04 8.16 -2.51
N LYS A 107 -6.43 8.22 -1.31
CA LYS A 107 -6.32 9.44 -0.50
C LYS A 107 -5.41 10.48 -1.13
N VAL A 108 -4.28 10.05 -1.71
CA VAL A 108 -3.38 10.91 -2.49
C VAL A 108 -4.09 11.45 -3.74
N ARG A 109 -4.80 10.59 -4.50
CA ARG A 109 -5.48 10.97 -5.74
C ARG A 109 -6.53 12.08 -5.58
N THR A 110 -7.16 12.15 -4.41
CA THR A 110 -8.26 13.09 -4.13
C THR A 110 -7.89 14.11 -3.04
N ALA A 111 -6.61 14.22 -2.69
CA ALA A 111 -6.15 15.17 -1.68
C ALA A 111 -6.45 16.62 -2.10
N SER A 112 -6.88 17.44 -1.15
CA SER A 112 -6.97 18.88 -1.33
C SER A 112 -5.59 19.48 -1.09
N CYS A 113 -4.96 20.00 -2.13
CA CYS A 113 -3.69 20.68 -2.02
C CYS A 113 -3.94 22.19 -1.96
N GLY A 114 -3.60 22.81 -0.82
CA GLY A 114 -3.75 24.24 -0.61
C GLY A 114 -2.72 24.76 0.38
N GLY A 115 -2.00 25.82 0.02
CA GLY A 115 -0.99 26.41 0.90
C GLY A 115 0.25 25.52 1.08
N THR A 116 0.57 25.18 2.33
CA THR A 116 1.81 24.48 2.73
C THR A 116 1.69 22.95 2.86
N ALA A 117 0.52 22.36 2.60
CA ALA A 117 0.32 20.92 2.70
C ALA A 117 -0.81 20.40 1.80
N CYS A 118 -0.73 19.13 1.42
CA CYS A 118 -1.86 18.39 0.84
C CYS A 118 -2.56 17.61 1.95
N VAL A 119 -3.88 17.75 2.03
CA VAL A 119 -4.70 17.24 3.13
C VAL A 119 -5.87 16.40 2.60
N ASN A 120 -6.25 15.38 3.35
CA ASN A 120 -7.44 14.57 3.08
C ASN A 120 -8.19 14.32 4.40
N SER A 121 -9.51 14.15 4.33
CA SER A 121 -10.32 13.82 5.50
C SER A 121 -10.24 12.31 5.79
N PHE A 122 -9.93 11.94 7.02
CA PHE A 122 -9.96 10.56 7.52
C PHE A 122 -10.82 10.51 8.78
N GLY A 123 -11.96 9.81 8.71
CA GLY A 123 -12.99 9.94 9.74
C GLY A 123 -13.51 11.39 9.80
N ASP A 124 -13.49 11.97 10.99
CA ASP A 124 -13.91 13.35 11.25
C ASP A 124 -12.75 14.36 11.25
N GLU A 125 -11.52 13.92 11.00
CA GLU A 125 -10.31 14.75 11.07
C GLU A 125 -9.73 15.04 9.67
N GLN A 126 -9.19 16.25 9.50
CA GLN A 126 -8.42 16.63 8.31
C GLN A 126 -6.93 16.49 8.61
N LEU A 127 -6.25 15.58 7.90
CA LEU A 127 -4.84 15.26 8.13
C LEU A 127 -4.03 15.56 6.87
N ALA A 128 -2.77 15.94 7.06
CA ALA A 128 -1.79 15.92 6.00
C ALA A 128 -1.62 14.48 5.47
N VAL A 129 -1.41 14.33 4.17
CA VAL A 129 -1.46 13.02 3.50
C VAL A 129 -0.36 12.06 3.96
N ASP A 130 0.78 12.59 4.39
CA ASP A 130 1.90 11.88 5.04
C ASP A 130 1.48 11.25 6.38
N MET A 131 0.92 12.05 7.29
CA MET A 131 0.42 11.60 8.60
C MET A 131 -0.76 10.64 8.47
N LEU A 132 -1.60 10.84 7.44
CA LEU A 132 -2.66 9.91 7.09
C LEU A 132 -2.09 8.56 6.66
N ALA A 133 -1.10 8.56 5.75
CA ALA A 133 -0.43 7.34 5.31
C ALA A 133 0.26 6.62 6.48
N ASN A 134 0.93 7.37 7.36
CA ASN A 134 1.54 6.87 8.58
C ASN A 134 0.54 6.12 9.47
N LYS A 135 -0.63 6.73 9.73
CA LYS A 135 -1.71 6.11 10.50
C LYS A 135 -2.22 4.82 9.85
N LEU A 136 -2.48 4.83 8.54
CA LEU A 136 -2.96 3.65 7.81
C LEU A 136 -1.97 2.47 7.86
N LEU A 137 -0.67 2.75 7.79
CA LEU A 137 0.36 1.70 7.84
C LEU A 137 0.49 1.11 9.25
N PHE A 138 0.49 1.94 10.30
CA PHE A 138 0.43 1.42 11.68
C PHE A 138 -0.82 0.58 11.93
N GLU A 139 -2.00 1.05 11.50
CA GLU A 139 -3.25 0.30 11.61
C GLU A 139 -3.13 -1.06 10.89
N ALA A 140 -2.65 -1.09 9.65
CA ALA A 140 -2.45 -2.33 8.90
C ALA A 140 -1.48 -3.30 9.58
N LEU A 141 -0.37 -2.80 10.14
CA LEU A 141 0.58 -3.62 10.88
C LEU A 141 -0.03 -4.20 12.15
N GLN A 142 -0.83 -3.42 12.88
CA GLN A 142 -1.56 -3.88 14.05
C GLN A 142 -2.62 -4.93 13.69
N TYR A 143 -3.40 -4.72 12.62
CA TYR A 143 -4.40 -5.66 12.11
C TYR A 143 -3.78 -6.96 11.58
N SER A 144 -2.52 -6.94 11.15
CA SER A 144 -1.83 -8.17 10.73
C SER A 144 -1.65 -9.16 11.87
N HIS A 145 -1.57 -8.69 13.13
CA HIS A 145 -1.21 -9.47 14.32
C HIS A 145 0.17 -10.16 14.29
N TYR A 146 0.96 -9.96 13.23
CA TYR A 146 2.30 -10.55 13.07
C TYR A 146 3.44 -9.55 13.23
N CYS A 147 3.14 -8.26 13.30
CA CYS A 147 4.14 -7.23 13.57
C CYS A 147 4.33 -7.05 15.09
N LYS A 148 5.56 -7.19 15.58
CA LYS A 148 5.95 -6.89 16.96
C LYS A 148 6.29 -5.41 17.12
N TYR A 149 7.23 -4.89 16.33
CA TYR A 149 7.59 -3.48 16.36
C TYR A 149 7.50 -2.83 14.99
N ALA A 150 7.02 -1.59 14.97
CA ALA A 150 6.97 -0.75 13.80
C ALA A 150 7.74 0.56 14.06
N CYS A 151 8.46 1.05 13.05
CA CYS A 151 9.15 2.35 13.11
C CYS A 151 8.85 3.12 11.82
N SER A 152 8.47 4.38 11.97
CA SER A 152 8.13 5.27 10.87
C SER A 152 9.18 6.38 10.74
N GLU A 153 9.42 6.88 9.53
CA GLU A 153 10.22 8.09 9.31
C GLU A 153 9.62 9.31 10.05
N GLU A 154 8.29 9.44 10.08
CA GLU A 154 7.56 10.52 10.75
C GLU A 154 7.56 10.42 12.29
N VAL A 155 7.70 9.19 12.81
CA VAL A 155 7.74 8.89 14.26
C VAL A 155 8.85 7.87 14.50
N PRO A 156 10.11 8.33 14.69
CA PRO A 156 11.29 7.45 14.75
C PRO A 156 11.43 6.66 16.07
N GLU A 157 10.37 6.63 16.88
CA GLU A 157 10.27 5.80 18.07
C GLU A 157 9.68 4.43 17.72
N LEU A 158 10.24 3.35 18.26
CA LEU A 158 9.68 2.02 18.06
C LEU A 158 8.30 1.92 18.72
N GLN A 159 7.29 1.61 17.91
CA GLN A 159 5.92 1.37 18.36
C GLN A 159 5.63 -0.13 18.46
N ASP A 160 5.07 -0.58 19.58
CA ASP A 160 4.66 -1.98 19.77
C ASP A 160 3.31 -2.23 19.10
N MET A 161 3.29 -3.09 18.08
CA MET A 161 2.09 -3.45 17.32
C MET A 161 1.35 -4.66 17.93
N GLY A 162 1.88 -5.26 19.00
CA GLY A 162 1.24 -6.33 19.76
C GLY A 162 1.41 -7.74 19.18
N GLY A 163 2.16 -7.91 18.09
CA GLY A 163 2.48 -9.22 17.51
C GLY A 163 3.57 -9.98 18.28
N PRO A 164 3.85 -11.24 17.90
CA PRO A 164 4.78 -12.10 18.61
C PRO A 164 6.24 -11.75 18.34
N ALA A 165 7.09 -11.76 19.37
CA ALA A 165 8.54 -11.58 19.19
C ALA A 165 9.19 -12.78 18.47
N LYS A 166 8.73 -14.00 18.72
CA LYS A 166 9.21 -15.21 18.04
C LYS A 166 8.22 -15.61 16.95
N GLY A 167 8.69 -15.67 15.70
CA GLY A 167 7.85 -15.99 14.55
C GLY A 167 6.96 -14.84 14.08
N GLY A 168 7.13 -13.63 14.65
CA GLY A 168 6.61 -12.39 14.08
C GLY A 168 7.73 -11.56 13.45
N PHE A 169 7.40 -10.31 13.12
CA PHE A 169 8.22 -9.42 12.33
C PHE A 169 8.35 -8.04 12.96
N SER A 170 9.36 -7.30 12.59
CA SER A 170 9.44 -5.87 12.83
C SER A 170 9.55 -5.13 11.49
N VAL A 171 8.88 -3.99 11.38
CA VAL A 171 8.74 -3.25 10.11
C VAL A 171 9.25 -1.82 10.29
N ALA A 172 10.10 -1.37 9.36
CA ALA A 172 10.45 0.04 9.23
C ALA A 172 9.88 0.56 7.92
N PHE A 173 9.30 1.77 7.93
CA PHE A 173 8.67 2.32 6.74
C PHE A 173 8.81 3.85 6.64
N ASP A 174 8.86 4.33 5.40
CA ASP A 174 8.58 5.70 5.02
C ASP A 174 7.13 5.74 4.50
N PRO A 175 6.21 6.44 5.19
CA PRO A 175 4.80 6.39 4.86
C PRO A 175 4.45 7.04 3.52
N LEU A 176 5.13 8.13 3.15
CA LEU A 176 4.85 8.86 1.93
C LEU A 176 6.08 9.67 1.48
N ASP A 177 7.05 8.98 0.89
CA ASP A 177 8.17 9.62 0.24
C ASP A 177 7.69 10.51 -0.93
N GLY A 178 8.24 11.71 -1.00
CA GLY A 178 7.80 12.76 -1.91
C GLY A 178 6.51 13.49 -1.48
N SER A 179 6.06 13.37 -0.22
CA SER A 179 4.88 14.07 0.31
C SER A 179 4.88 15.59 0.01
N SER A 180 6.06 16.22 0.04
CA SER A 180 6.25 17.65 -0.22
C SER A 180 5.95 18.10 -1.66
N ILE A 181 5.88 17.17 -2.63
CA ILE A 181 5.66 17.46 -4.05
C ILE A 181 4.33 16.89 -4.57
N VAL A 182 3.44 16.46 -3.68
CA VAL A 182 2.11 15.92 -4.05
C VAL A 182 1.28 16.94 -4.84
N ASP A 183 1.41 18.23 -4.53
CA ASP A 183 0.74 19.34 -5.21
C ASP A 183 1.17 19.49 -6.68
N THR A 184 2.42 19.14 -7.01
CA THR A 184 2.94 19.13 -8.38
C THR A 184 2.45 17.93 -9.21
N ASN A 185 1.74 17.00 -8.58
CA ASN A 185 1.23 15.78 -9.19
C ASN A 185 2.33 14.88 -9.80
N PHE A 186 3.54 14.94 -9.23
CA PHE A 186 4.60 13.98 -9.50
C PHE A 186 4.32 12.65 -8.79
N THR A 187 4.97 11.58 -9.25
CA THR A 187 4.84 10.27 -8.60
C THR A 187 5.48 10.33 -7.21
N VAL A 188 4.75 9.83 -6.23
CA VAL A 188 5.13 9.68 -4.81
C VAL A 188 4.99 8.22 -4.40
N GLY A 189 5.48 7.81 -3.23
CA GLY A 189 5.42 6.41 -2.85
C GLY A 189 5.54 6.13 -1.35
N THR A 190 5.27 4.89 -0.97
CA THR A 190 5.52 4.34 0.37
C THR A 190 6.62 3.31 0.25
N ILE A 191 7.55 3.25 1.21
CA ILE A 191 8.64 2.27 1.23
C ILE A 191 8.62 1.55 2.56
N PHE A 192 8.78 0.23 2.57
CA PHE A 192 8.95 -0.51 3.82
C PHE A 192 9.84 -1.74 3.69
N GLY A 193 10.50 -2.06 4.79
CA GLY A 193 11.27 -3.28 4.98
C GLY A 193 10.70 -4.12 6.13
N VAL A 194 10.77 -5.44 6.00
CA VAL A 194 10.28 -6.41 6.97
C VAL A 194 11.43 -7.27 7.45
N TRP A 195 11.67 -7.28 8.76
CA TRP A 195 12.68 -8.10 9.43
C TRP A 195 12.02 -9.14 10.34
N PRO A 196 12.63 -10.31 10.53
CA PRO A 196 12.13 -11.28 11.49
C PRO A 196 12.42 -10.82 12.93
N GLY A 197 11.51 -11.14 13.84
CA GLY A 197 11.70 -10.91 15.27
C GLY A 197 11.33 -9.50 15.74
N ASP A 198 12.02 -9.03 16.77
CA ASP A 198 11.65 -7.90 17.62
C ASP A 198 12.71 -6.78 17.62
N LYS A 199 13.48 -6.65 16.53
CA LYS A 199 14.55 -5.66 16.42
C LYS A 199 14.43 -4.85 15.14
N LEU A 200 14.73 -3.56 15.25
CA LEU A 200 14.93 -2.62 14.13
C LEU A 200 16.30 -1.91 14.20
N THR A 201 17.09 -2.19 15.23
CA THR A 201 18.43 -1.63 15.42
C THR A 201 19.47 -2.74 15.56
N GLY A 202 20.71 -2.47 15.15
CA GLY A 202 21.78 -3.48 15.15
C GLY A 202 21.57 -4.63 14.15
N ILE A 203 20.68 -4.43 13.18
CA ILE A 203 20.37 -5.34 12.06
C ILE A 203 20.82 -4.72 10.74
N THR A 204 20.93 -5.56 9.71
CA THR A 204 21.32 -5.14 8.37
C THR A 204 20.20 -5.37 7.35
N GLY A 205 20.28 -4.71 6.20
CA GLY A 205 19.35 -4.96 5.09
C GLY A 205 19.36 -6.41 4.60
N ARG A 206 20.46 -7.16 4.77
CA ARG A 206 20.54 -8.59 4.37
C ARG A 206 19.66 -9.50 5.22
N GLU A 207 19.23 -9.03 6.39
CA GLU A 207 18.37 -9.77 7.31
C GLU A 207 16.88 -9.59 6.99
N GLN A 208 16.51 -8.70 6.07
CA GLN A 208 15.13 -8.55 5.62
C GLN A 208 14.60 -9.87 5.06
N VAL A 209 13.35 -10.18 5.39
CA VAL A 209 12.57 -11.30 4.80
C VAL A 209 11.71 -10.83 3.63
N ALA A 210 11.34 -9.55 3.63
CA ALA A 210 10.65 -8.89 2.54
C ALA A 210 10.98 -7.40 2.52
N ALA A 211 10.91 -6.79 1.35
CA ALA A 211 10.93 -5.35 1.17
C ALA A 211 9.97 -4.99 0.04
N ALA A 212 9.32 -3.83 0.14
CA ALA A 212 8.42 -3.39 -0.90
C ALA A 212 8.24 -1.89 -0.94
N MET A 213 7.71 -1.42 -2.07
CA MET A 213 7.29 -0.05 -2.27
C MET A 213 5.91 0.00 -2.92
N GLY A 214 5.07 0.92 -2.45
CA GLY A 214 3.84 1.33 -3.14
C GLY A 214 4.12 2.58 -3.95
N ILE A 215 3.84 2.56 -5.25
CA ILE A 215 4.10 3.66 -6.17
C ILE A 215 2.77 4.30 -6.55
N PHE A 216 2.60 5.58 -6.24
CA PHE A 216 1.39 6.36 -6.50
C PHE A 216 1.63 7.32 -7.66
N GLY A 217 1.69 6.78 -8.87
CA GLY A 217 1.80 7.54 -10.11
C GLY A 217 0.48 7.59 -10.88
N PRO A 218 0.54 7.77 -12.23
CA PRO A 218 -0.64 7.61 -13.09
C PRO A 218 -1.28 6.22 -12.97
N ARG A 219 -0.48 5.23 -12.58
CA ARG A 219 -0.90 3.89 -12.16
C ARG A 219 -0.46 3.70 -10.72
N THR A 220 -1.25 2.95 -9.96
CA THR A 220 -0.85 2.52 -8.63
C THR A 220 -0.26 1.12 -8.72
N THR A 221 1.00 0.97 -8.35
CA THR A 221 1.68 -0.33 -8.33
C THR A 221 2.26 -0.65 -6.96
N TYR A 222 2.37 -1.94 -6.68
CA TYR A 222 2.98 -2.47 -5.47
C TYR A 222 4.11 -3.39 -5.90
N VAL A 223 5.34 -2.98 -5.63
CA VAL A 223 6.55 -3.68 -6.05
C VAL A 223 7.18 -4.31 -4.82
N LEU A 224 7.36 -5.63 -4.81
CA LEU A 224 7.89 -6.35 -3.65
C LEU A 224 8.98 -7.36 -4.03
N SER A 225 9.85 -7.64 -3.07
CA SER A 225 10.84 -8.71 -3.13
C SER A 225 10.81 -9.50 -1.82
N LEU A 226 10.91 -10.83 -1.94
CA LEU A 226 10.94 -11.74 -0.80
C LEU A 226 12.28 -12.47 -0.79
N LYS A 227 12.88 -12.65 0.39
CA LYS A 227 14.22 -13.22 0.53
C LYS A 227 14.37 -14.60 -0.14
N ASP A 228 13.35 -15.43 0.01
CA ASP A 228 13.37 -16.83 -0.46
C ASP A 228 12.70 -17.01 -1.83
N ASN A 229 12.26 -15.92 -2.48
CA ASN A 229 11.67 -15.96 -3.82
C ASN A 229 12.49 -15.11 -4.80
N PRO A 230 13.11 -15.70 -5.83
CA PRO A 230 13.98 -14.97 -6.75
C PRO A 230 13.26 -13.84 -7.51
N GLY A 231 13.86 -12.66 -7.48
CA GLY A 231 13.44 -11.51 -8.27
C GLY A 231 12.65 -10.46 -7.49
N THR A 232 12.11 -9.52 -8.24
CA THR A 232 11.24 -8.44 -7.77
C THR A 232 9.98 -8.45 -8.62
N HIS A 233 8.85 -8.33 -7.96
CA HIS A 233 7.53 -8.59 -8.54
C HIS A 233 6.69 -7.32 -8.47
N GLU A 234 6.14 -6.91 -9.59
CA GLU A 234 5.29 -5.73 -9.70
C GLU A 234 3.83 -6.15 -9.81
N PHE A 235 2.99 -5.58 -8.94
CA PHE A 235 1.55 -5.75 -8.94
C PHE A 235 0.88 -4.45 -9.33
N LEU A 236 -0.11 -4.53 -10.22
CA LEU A 236 -0.95 -3.40 -10.59
C LEU A 236 -2.24 -3.42 -9.77
N LEU A 237 -2.64 -2.26 -9.22
CA LEU A 237 -3.96 -2.08 -8.66
C LEU A 237 -5.00 -1.97 -9.78
N LEU A 238 -5.95 -2.92 -9.81
CA LEU A 238 -7.09 -2.91 -10.71
C LEU A 238 -8.24 -2.06 -10.15
N ASP A 239 -9.19 -1.70 -11.02
CA ASP A 239 -10.36 -0.87 -10.66
C ASP A 239 -11.25 -1.55 -9.61
N GLU A 240 -11.32 -2.89 -9.62
CA GLU A 240 -12.03 -3.69 -8.63
C GLU A 240 -11.32 -3.76 -7.27
N GLY A 241 -10.16 -3.09 -7.13
CA GLY A 241 -9.39 -3.02 -5.90
C GLY A 241 -8.47 -4.21 -5.63
N LYS A 242 -8.24 -5.06 -6.65
CA LYS A 242 -7.32 -6.21 -6.58
C LYS A 242 -5.92 -5.87 -7.08
N TRP A 243 -4.92 -6.48 -6.47
CA TRP A 243 -3.52 -6.44 -6.92
C TRP A 243 -3.25 -7.60 -7.88
N LEU A 244 -2.92 -7.30 -9.13
CA LEU A 244 -2.63 -8.28 -10.18
C LEU A 244 -1.14 -8.30 -10.50
N HIS A 245 -0.52 -9.47 -10.50
CA HIS A 245 0.89 -9.63 -10.85
C HIS A 245 1.11 -9.34 -12.34
N VAL A 246 1.93 -8.34 -12.68
CA VAL A 246 2.11 -7.89 -14.08
C VAL A 246 3.53 -8.02 -14.61
N LYS A 247 4.54 -8.10 -13.76
CA LYS A 247 5.94 -8.13 -14.20
C LYS A 247 6.87 -8.73 -13.15
N ASP A 248 7.81 -9.56 -13.65
CA ASP A 248 8.96 -10.05 -12.91
C ASP A 248 10.23 -9.33 -13.37
N THR A 249 11.09 -8.95 -12.42
CA THR A 249 12.43 -8.42 -12.69
C THR A 249 13.46 -9.25 -11.93
N THR A 250 14.29 -10.01 -12.65
CA THR A 250 15.34 -10.86 -12.05
C THR A 250 16.75 -10.36 -12.32
N THR A 251 16.92 -9.52 -13.35
CA THR A 251 18.21 -8.96 -13.74
C THR A 251 18.02 -7.50 -14.15
N ILE A 252 18.99 -6.65 -13.79
CA ILE A 252 19.08 -5.27 -14.25
C ILE A 252 20.31 -5.19 -15.15
N GLY A 253 20.09 -4.93 -16.44
CA GLY A 253 21.17 -4.80 -17.43
C GLY A 253 21.82 -3.41 -17.42
N GLU A 254 22.87 -3.25 -18.22
CA GLU A 254 23.45 -1.92 -18.48
C GLU A 254 22.43 -1.05 -19.23
N GLY A 255 22.29 0.20 -18.79
CA GLY A 255 21.37 1.17 -19.35
C GLY A 255 22.05 2.49 -19.68
N LYS A 256 21.31 3.38 -20.36
CA LYS A 256 21.72 4.75 -20.68
C LYS A 256 20.88 5.77 -19.92
N MET A 257 20.58 5.48 -18.66
CA MET A 257 19.74 6.32 -17.81
C MET A 257 20.42 6.57 -16.48
N PHE A 258 20.35 7.80 -15.98
CA PHE A 258 21.01 8.21 -14.75
C PHE A 258 20.16 9.22 -13.98
N SER A 259 20.06 9.06 -12.65
CA SER A 259 19.21 9.86 -11.75
C SER A 259 20.07 10.42 -10.60
N PRO A 260 20.65 11.63 -10.74
CA PRO A 260 21.53 12.19 -9.72
C PRO A 260 20.79 12.81 -8.53
N GLY A 261 20.79 12.12 -7.39
CA GLY A 261 20.46 12.72 -6.11
C GLY A 261 21.52 13.74 -5.65
N ASN A 262 21.09 14.83 -5.03
CA ASN A 262 21.98 15.84 -4.44
C ASN A 262 23.03 16.43 -5.41
N LEU A 263 22.64 16.75 -6.64
CA LEU A 263 23.52 17.24 -7.71
C LEU A 263 24.44 18.40 -7.30
N ARG A 264 24.01 19.26 -6.37
CA ARG A 264 24.82 20.35 -5.80
C ARG A 264 26.15 19.90 -5.20
N ALA A 265 26.28 18.64 -4.77
CA ALA A 265 27.51 18.08 -4.23
C ALA A 265 28.65 18.00 -5.26
N THR A 266 28.36 18.18 -6.55
CA THR A 266 29.41 18.35 -7.57
C THR A 266 30.32 19.55 -7.32
N PHE A 267 29.82 20.55 -6.59
CA PHE A 267 30.56 21.78 -6.31
C PHE A 267 31.82 21.53 -5.47
N ASP A 268 31.72 20.65 -4.47
CA ASP A 268 32.76 20.37 -3.49
C ASP A 268 33.27 18.92 -3.51
N ASN A 269 32.64 18.04 -4.30
CA ASN A 269 33.09 16.67 -4.54
C ASN A 269 33.55 16.47 -6.00
N PRO A 270 34.87 16.63 -6.29
CA PRO A 270 35.39 16.52 -7.64
C PRO A 270 35.26 15.10 -8.22
N GLU A 271 35.20 14.06 -7.38
CA GLU A 271 34.99 12.68 -7.86
C GLU A 271 33.54 12.47 -8.32
N TYR A 272 32.56 13.06 -7.62
CA TYR A 272 31.17 13.03 -8.06
C TYR A 272 30.95 13.83 -9.35
N ALA A 273 31.60 14.99 -9.46
CA ALA A 273 31.58 15.79 -10.69
C ALA A 273 32.15 15.00 -11.90
N LYS A 274 33.26 14.28 -11.72
CA LYS A 274 33.84 13.43 -12.79
C LYS A 274 32.87 12.37 -13.29
N VAL A 275 32.14 11.69 -12.39
CA VAL A 275 31.13 10.69 -12.77
C VAL A 275 30.06 11.34 -13.64
N LEU A 276 29.54 12.50 -13.22
CA LEU A 276 28.51 13.22 -13.96
C LEU A 276 28.95 13.67 -15.36
N TYR A 277 30.12 14.28 -15.49
CA TYR A 277 30.65 14.71 -16.79
C TYR A 277 30.87 13.54 -17.76
N SER A 278 31.16 12.34 -17.24
CA SER A 278 31.30 11.15 -18.08
C SER A 278 29.97 10.62 -18.64
N LEU A 279 28.85 10.98 -18.01
CA LEU A 279 27.50 10.49 -18.35
C LEU A 279 26.68 11.52 -19.16
N GLU A 280 26.96 12.81 -18.99
CA GLU A 280 26.14 13.94 -19.49
C GLU A 280 25.89 13.94 -21.01
N PHE A 281 26.80 13.37 -21.80
CA PHE A 281 26.67 13.31 -23.26
C PHE A 281 25.96 12.06 -23.80
N TYR A 282 25.73 11.04 -22.97
CA TYR A 282 25.28 9.72 -23.43
C TYR A 282 24.04 9.17 -22.72
N PHE A 283 23.63 9.78 -21.61
CA PHE A 283 22.58 9.27 -20.73
C PHE A 283 21.38 10.21 -20.66
N GLN A 284 20.18 9.63 -20.61
CA GLN A 284 18.95 10.36 -20.31
C GLN A 284 18.87 10.64 -18.81
N LEU A 285 18.40 11.85 -18.45
CA LEU A 285 18.33 12.34 -17.06
C LEU A 285 16.88 12.46 -16.55
N PRO A 286 16.22 11.37 -16.16
CA PRO A 286 15.06 11.45 -15.28
C PRO A 286 15.53 11.59 -13.84
N PHE A 287 15.21 12.71 -13.20
CA PHE A 287 15.32 12.87 -11.76
C PHE A 287 13.98 13.34 -11.22
N TYR A 288 13.41 12.55 -10.32
CA TYR A 288 12.22 12.89 -9.56
C TYR A 288 12.65 12.96 -8.10
N PHE A 289 12.22 13.99 -7.36
CA PHE A 289 12.61 14.23 -5.96
C PHE A 289 12.07 13.18 -4.96
N CYS A 290 11.54 12.05 -5.45
CA CYS A 290 10.94 10.94 -4.72
C CYS A 290 11.86 9.71 -4.89
N CYS A 291 12.31 9.12 -3.79
CA CYS A 291 13.20 7.96 -3.69
C CYS A 291 12.73 6.94 -2.66
#